data_AF-L7KLM7-F1
#
_entry.id   AF-L7KLM7-F1
#
_cell.length_a   1.000
_cell.length_b   1.000
_cell.length_c   1.000
_cell.angle_alpha   90.00
_cell.angle_beta   90.00
_cell.angle_gamma   90.00
#
_symmetry.space_group_name_H-M   'P 1'
#
loop_
_entity.id
_entity.type
_entity.pdbx_description
1 polymer ?
#
loop_
_entity_poly.entity_id
_entity_poly.type
_entity_poly.pdbx_seq_one_letter_code
_entity_poly.pdbx_strand_id
1 'polypeptide(L)'
;MGFIKQTSPEVDFPTWSQGSRAEKIRPMARQWAEVGFGTPVALHLFYVVKILAYIVVGWTIAAATPGVGGFFDVASWYNEPVVFQKIVLYTMLFEVIGLGCGFGPLNNRFFPPLGSILYWLRPNTIRQPPWPTRVPLTRGDVRGPIDILLYAALLVMLVVGLASPGSRPLPGLDTATGALPVWEISTILAILGALGLRDKTIFLAARGEVYGALCVTFLFTGVDMIVAAKIIFLVIWLGAATSKLNKHFPFVIATMMSNNAVIRSSSMKRRFFENFPDDLRPGRPARWIAHFSTAVEGLVPIVLFFSHGGWLTWTAAAIMLIFHFGILSSIPMGVPLEWNVFMMFGVLALFVGHADLGLTDLEHPWWVALLFVVVAGTVVIGNLFPRKVSFLPGMRYYAGNWDTGIWCMTPSASQKLEENVVAIAALPASQLQRIYGSPEAAQIALYMGYAFRAFNSHGRALFTLAHRAMAGLDESQFMLTDGERICSTAMGWNFGDGHLSNEQLIASLQKRCGFEPGEVRIVLVDAQPIHTQTQQYRLIDAATGEFERGHVRVADLVTRQPWDDTVPVTVTWTASSADRQSR
;
A
#
# COMPACT_ATOMS: atom_id res chain seq x y z
N MET A 1 14.97 -21.73 7.23
CA MET A 1 14.92 -20.96 5.96
C MET A 1 16.14 -21.33 5.14
N GLY A 2 15.95 -21.74 3.88
CA GLY A 2 17.05 -21.96 2.94
C GLY A 2 17.66 -20.65 2.45
N PHE A 3 18.92 -20.69 1.99
CA PHE A 3 19.58 -19.49 1.43
C PHE A 3 19.00 -19.12 0.05
N ILE A 4 18.86 -20.12 -0.83
CA ILE A 4 18.34 -19.97 -2.20
C ILE A 4 16.94 -20.58 -2.34
N LYS A 5 16.72 -21.76 -1.75
CA LYS A 5 15.44 -22.48 -1.87
C LYS A 5 14.41 -21.96 -0.88
N GLN A 6 13.19 -21.76 -1.36
CA GLN A 6 12.03 -21.47 -0.51
C GLN A 6 11.78 -22.65 0.42
N THR A 7 11.43 -22.36 1.67
CA THR A 7 10.90 -23.38 2.58
C THR A 7 9.42 -23.59 2.23
N SER A 8 9.13 -24.67 1.50
CA SER A 8 7.78 -25.03 1.05
C SER A 8 7.10 -26.02 1.99
N PRO A 9 5.76 -26.08 2.00
CA PRO A 9 5.03 -27.04 2.80
C PRO A 9 5.20 -28.46 2.30
N GLU A 10 5.47 -29.34 3.25
CA GLU A 10 5.49 -30.78 3.07
C GLU A 10 4.03 -31.27 3.09
N VAL A 11 3.45 -31.39 1.90
CA VAL A 11 2.12 -31.96 1.69
C VAL A 11 2.20 -33.10 0.67
N ASP A 12 1.44 -34.17 0.90
CA ASP A 12 1.21 -35.18 -0.12
C ASP A 12 0.29 -34.59 -1.19
N PHE A 13 0.87 -34.14 -2.30
CA PHE A 13 0.16 -33.37 -3.32
C PHE A 13 -1.06 -34.09 -3.93
N PRO A 14 -1.00 -35.40 -4.27
CA PRO A 14 -2.16 -36.14 -4.78
C PRO A 14 -3.35 -36.09 -3.82
N THR A 15 -3.13 -36.30 -2.52
CA THR A 15 -4.20 -36.22 -1.51
C THR A 15 -4.63 -34.78 -1.23
N TRP A 16 -3.66 -33.88 -1.08
CA TRP A 16 -3.93 -32.47 -0.75
C TRP A 16 -4.73 -31.76 -1.85
N SER A 17 -4.40 -32.00 -3.12
CA SER A 17 -5.04 -31.33 -4.26
C SER A 17 -6.55 -31.61 -4.37
N GLN A 18 -6.99 -32.79 -3.91
CA GLN A 18 -8.38 -33.25 -3.90
C GLN A 18 -9.23 -32.62 -2.79
N GLY A 19 -8.60 -32.05 -1.76
CA GLY A 19 -9.32 -31.43 -0.65
C GLY A 19 -10.13 -30.20 -1.07
N SER A 20 -11.11 -29.85 -0.24
CA SER A 20 -11.78 -28.55 -0.30
C SER A 20 -10.77 -27.41 -0.13
N ARG A 21 -11.18 -26.19 -0.52
CA ARG A 21 -10.31 -25.01 -0.38
C ARG A 21 -9.89 -24.79 1.08
N ALA A 22 -10.81 -24.95 2.04
CA ALA A 22 -10.52 -24.87 3.47
C ALA A 22 -9.48 -25.91 3.91
N GLU A 23 -9.65 -27.18 3.52
CA GLU A 23 -8.70 -28.25 3.82
C GLU A 23 -7.32 -27.99 3.21
N LYS A 24 -7.27 -27.39 2.02
CA LYS A 24 -6.01 -26.99 1.38
C LYS A 24 -5.33 -25.82 2.05
N ILE A 25 -6.08 -24.82 2.52
CA ILE A 25 -5.55 -23.64 3.23
C ILE A 25 -4.99 -24.01 4.62
N ARG A 26 -5.61 -24.95 5.33
CA ARG A 26 -5.21 -25.32 6.70
C ARG A 26 -3.72 -25.67 6.87
N PRO A 27 -3.12 -26.59 6.10
CA PRO A 27 -1.68 -26.88 6.21
C PRO A 27 -0.81 -25.69 5.80
N MET A 28 -1.23 -24.90 4.80
CA MET A 28 -0.52 -23.69 4.37
C MET A 28 -0.51 -22.63 5.48
N ALA A 29 -1.63 -22.45 6.19
CA ALA A 29 -1.73 -21.52 7.30
C ALA A 29 -0.85 -21.97 8.48
N ARG A 30 -0.85 -23.27 8.81
CA ARG A 30 0.04 -23.81 9.85
C ARG A 30 1.51 -23.57 9.52
N GLN A 31 1.91 -23.82 8.28
CA GLN A 31 3.25 -23.48 7.82
C GLN A 31 3.53 -21.98 7.96
N TRP A 32 2.63 -21.13 7.49
CA TRP A 32 2.80 -19.68 7.54
C TRP A 32 3.06 -19.16 8.96
N ALA A 33 2.38 -19.75 9.94
CA ALA A 33 2.55 -19.41 11.35
C ALA A 33 3.98 -19.70 11.86
N GLU A 34 4.71 -20.62 11.23
CA GLU A 34 6.07 -21.01 11.64
C GLU A 34 7.18 -20.36 10.82
N VAL A 35 6.96 -20.17 9.52
CA VAL A 35 8.02 -19.73 8.59
C VAL A 35 7.60 -18.59 7.67
N GLY A 36 6.38 -18.06 7.80
CA GLY A 36 5.83 -17.05 6.89
C GLY A 36 5.66 -17.61 5.48
N PHE A 37 5.92 -16.79 4.46
CA PHE A 37 5.93 -17.27 3.06
C PHE A 37 7.03 -18.32 2.81
N GLY A 38 8.04 -18.43 3.69
CA GLY A 38 9.22 -19.28 3.47
C GLY A 38 10.25 -18.64 2.55
N THR A 39 10.15 -17.33 2.32
CA THR A 39 11.01 -16.52 1.44
C THR A 39 12.51 -16.82 1.66
N PRO A 40 13.27 -17.14 0.59
CA PRO A 40 14.71 -17.33 0.68
C PRO A 40 15.45 -16.16 1.32
N VAL A 41 16.54 -16.43 2.04
CA VAL A 41 17.38 -15.37 2.64
C VAL A 41 17.94 -14.44 1.56
N ALA A 42 18.30 -14.96 0.38
CA ALA A 42 18.78 -14.16 -0.75
C ALA A 42 17.80 -13.05 -1.16
N LEU A 43 16.49 -13.30 -1.12
CA LEU A 43 15.49 -12.27 -1.43
C LEU A 43 15.44 -11.18 -0.35
N HIS A 44 15.57 -11.52 0.93
CA HIS A 44 15.66 -10.51 1.98
C HIS A 44 16.92 -9.64 1.81
N LEU A 45 18.06 -10.23 1.48
CA LEU A 45 19.31 -9.51 1.20
C LEU A 45 19.16 -8.56 0.00
N PHE A 46 18.43 -8.96 -1.04
CA PHE A 46 18.11 -8.10 -2.16
C PHE A 46 17.40 -6.81 -1.73
N TYR A 47 16.41 -6.90 -0.83
CA TYR A 47 15.74 -5.71 -0.28
C TYR A 47 16.65 -4.88 0.63
N VAL A 48 17.57 -5.50 1.37
CA VAL A 48 18.61 -4.76 2.12
C VAL A 48 19.48 -3.95 1.17
N VAL A 49 19.98 -4.56 0.09
CA VAL A 49 20.78 -3.88 -0.94
C VAL A 49 19.99 -2.75 -1.60
N LYS A 50 18.71 -2.98 -1.90
CA LYS A 50 17.81 -1.97 -2.46
C LYS A 50 17.70 -0.74 -1.53
N ILE A 51 17.52 -0.96 -0.23
CA ILE A 51 17.46 0.12 0.75
C ILE A 51 18.77 0.87 0.88
N LEU A 52 19.91 0.16 0.91
CA LEU A 52 21.22 0.79 0.91
C LEU A 52 21.43 1.64 -0.35
N ALA A 53 21.02 1.14 -1.51
CA ALA A 53 21.06 1.89 -2.77
C ALA A 53 20.17 3.13 -2.73
N TYR A 54 18.94 3.02 -2.20
CA TYR A 54 18.04 4.16 -1.99
C TYR A 54 18.69 5.24 -1.11
N ILE A 55 19.31 4.84 0.00
CA ILE A 55 20.03 5.76 0.90
C ILE A 55 21.19 6.42 0.17
N VAL A 56 22.06 5.64 -0.50
CA VAL A 56 23.26 6.16 -1.15
C VAL A 56 22.90 7.13 -2.29
N VAL A 57 21.87 6.83 -3.09
CA VAL A 57 21.43 7.73 -4.16
C VAL A 57 20.85 9.03 -3.59
N GLY A 58 19.97 8.96 -2.60
CA GLY A 58 19.43 10.15 -1.92
C GLY A 58 20.54 10.99 -1.27
N TRP A 59 21.50 10.34 -0.62
CA TRP A 59 22.67 10.97 -0.03
C TRP A 59 23.55 11.66 -1.07
N THR A 60 23.74 11.03 -2.22
CA THR A 60 24.53 11.59 -3.32
C THR A 60 23.84 12.83 -3.89
N ILE A 61 22.52 12.80 -4.05
CA ILE A 61 21.74 13.96 -4.49
C ILE A 61 21.87 15.11 -3.49
N ALA A 62 21.78 14.82 -2.19
CA ALA A 62 21.95 15.82 -1.14
C ALA A 62 23.35 16.44 -1.19
N ALA A 63 24.39 15.61 -1.14
CA ALA A 63 25.78 16.04 -1.15
C ALA A 63 26.23 16.72 -2.46
N ALA A 64 25.58 16.42 -3.59
CA ALA A 64 25.84 17.08 -4.87
C ALA A 64 25.16 18.45 -5.00
N THR A 65 24.36 18.86 -4.02
CA THR A 65 23.68 20.16 -4.08
C THR A 65 24.68 21.30 -3.86
N PRO A 66 24.74 22.30 -4.77
CA PRO A 66 25.66 23.42 -4.59
C PRO A 66 25.46 24.14 -3.26
N GLY A 67 26.56 24.38 -2.54
CA GLY A 67 26.56 25.04 -1.23
C GLY A 67 26.30 24.11 -0.03
N VAL A 68 25.93 22.85 -0.27
CA VAL A 68 25.88 21.82 0.78
C VAL A 68 27.31 21.37 1.10
N GLY A 69 27.58 21.08 2.39
CA GLY A 69 28.87 20.60 2.87
C GLY A 69 29.35 19.30 2.20
N GLY A 70 30.55 18.84 2.57
CA GLY A 70 31.16 17.64 1.98
C GLY A 70 30.32 16.37 2.16
N PHE A 71 30.54 15.37 1.30
CA PHE A 71 29.81 14.09 1.31
C PHE A 71 29.76 13.39 2.69
N PHE A 72 30.79 13.55 3.52
CA PHE A 72 30.89 12.95 4.86
C PHE A 72 30.54 13.92 6.01
N ASP A 73 30.33 15.20 5.73
CA ASP A 73 30.06 16.23 6.72
C ASP A 73 28.56 16.38 7.01
N VAL A 74 27.91 15.27 7.32
CA VAL A 74 26.43 15.18 7.39
C VAL A 74 25.82 16.17 8.36
N ALA A 75 26.49 16.39 9.49
CA ALA A 75 26.02 17.26 10.55
C ALA A 75 25.85 18.72 10.07
N SER A 76 26.55 19.14 9.02
CA SER A 76 26.46 20.50 8.49
C SER A 76 25.31 20.70 7.50
N TRP A 77 24.66 19.63 7.01
CA TRP A 77 23.66 19.77 5.94
C TRP A 77 22.40 18.93 6.08
N TYR A 78 22.32 17.95 6.98
CA TYR A 78 21.17 17.05 7.06
C TYR A 78 19.83 17.77 7.33
N ASN A 79 19.88 18.92 7.98
CA ASN A 79 18.73 19.77 8.31
C ASN A 79 18.56 20.96 7.35
N GLU A 80 19.38 21.10 6.31
CA GLU A 80 19.21 22.17 5.32
C GLU A 80 17.85 21.99 4.59
N PRO A 81 17.03 23.05 4.49
CA PRO A 81 15.73 22.99 3.83
C PRO A 81 15.73 22.41 2.41
N VAL A 82 16.69 22.78 1.57
CA VAL A 82 16.82 22.23 0.21
C VAL A 82 17.06 20.72 0.22
N VAL A 83 17.81 20.21 1.20
CA VAL A 83 18.10 18.77 1.32
C VAL A 83 16.80 18.03 1.62
N PHE A 84 16.01 18.52 2.58
CA PHE A 84 14.70 17.94 2.86
C PHE A 84 13.78 17.95 1.63
N GLN A 85 13.71 19.06 0.90
CA GLN A 85 12.94 19.16 -0.34
C GLN A 85 13.38 18.12 -1.38
N LYS A 86 14.69 18.00 -1.62
CA LYS A 86 15.23 17.05 -2.59
C LYS A 86 14.99 15.61 -2.19
N ILE A 87 15.09 15.26 -0.90
CA ILE A 87 14.77 13.90 -0.45
C ILE A 87 13.28 13.59 -0.63
N VAL A 88 12.38 14.55 -0.41
CA VAL A 88 10.95 14.39 -0.72
C VAL A 88 10.72 14.16 -2.22
N LEU A 89 11.29 14.99 -3.09
CA LEU A 89 11.16 14.84 -4.54
C LEU A 89 11.79 13.53 -5.04
N TYR A 90 12.93 13.13 -4.47
CA TYR A 90 13.62 11.88 -4.79
C TYR A 90 12.76 10.68 -4.43
N THR A 91 12.15 10.70 -3.26
CA THR A 91 11.30 9.60 -2.80
C THR A 91 10.02 9.51 -3.62
N MET A 92 9.41 10.65 -3.97
CA MET A 92 8.28 10.70 -4.91
C MET A 92 8.64 10.11 -6.28
N LEU A 93 9.81 10.48 -6.83
CA LEU A 93 10.31 9.95 -8.08
C LEU A 93 10.51 8.43 -8.00
N PHE A 94 11.19 7.96 -6.95
CA PHE A 94 11.47 6.55 -6.71
C PHE A 94 10.20 5.70 -6.65
N GLU A 95 9.16 6.21 -6.01
CA GLU A 95 7.86 5.55 -5.88
C GLU A 95 7.09 5.54 -7.21
N VAL A 96 6.99 6.70 -7.88
CA VAL A 96 6.18 6.82 -9.09
C VAL A 96 6.79 6.07 -10.29
N ILE A 97 8.11 5.92 -10.37
CA ILE A 97 8.73 5.06 -11.41
C ILE A 97 8.56 3.56 -11.11
N GLY A 98 8.11 3.20 -9.90
CA GLY A 98 7.84 1.83 -9.48
C GLY A 98 9.01 1.12 -8.82
N LEU A 99 10.03 1.84 -8.35
CA LEU A 99 11.11 1.26 -7.56
C LEU A 99 10.77 1.15 -6.08
N GLY A 100 9.82 1.93 -5.56
CA GLY A 100 9.40 1.87 -4.16
C GLY A 100 8.56 0.63 -3.82
N CYS A 101 7.36 0.85 -3.31
CA CYS A 101 6.52 -0.22 -2.75
C CYS A 101 6.03 -1.23 -3.79
N GLY A 102 5.94 -0.77 -5.04
CA GLY A 102 5.48 -1.54 -6.19
C GLY A 102 6.51 -2.52 -6.76
N PHE A 103 7.64 -2.74 -6.08
CA PHE A 103 8.82 -3.40 -6.65
C PHE A 103 9.10 -4.79 -6.08
N GLY A 104 9.32 -5.74 -6.99
CA GLY A 104 9.97 -7.02 -6.73
C GLY A 104 9.11 -8.12 -6.09
N PRO A 105 9.74 -9.26 -5.75
CA PRO A 105 9.03 -10.49 -5.35
C PRO A 105 8.16 -10.37 -4.10
N LEU A 106 8.50 -9.50 -3.13
CA LEU A 106 7.67 -9.27 -1.94
C LEU A 106 6.36 -8.55 -2.24
N ASN A 107 6.19 -8.03 -3.47
CA ASN A 107 4.93 -7.52 -4.00
C ASN A 107 4.34 -8.46 -5.07
N ASN A 108 4.74 -9.74 -5.08
CA ASN A 108 4.36 -10.74 -6.08
C ASN A 108 4.68 -10.32 -7.54
N ARG A 109 5.78 -9.58 -7.74
CA ARG A 109 6.28 -9.19 -9.06
C ARG A 109 7.64 -9.79 -9.30
N PHE A 110 7.72 -10.64 -10.32
CA PHE A 110 8.93 -11.41 -10.55
C PHE A 110 9.60 -11.03 -11.85
N PHE A 111 8.85 -10.92 -12.95
CA PHE A 111 9.41 -10.55 -14.24
C PHE A 111 8.39 -9.84 -15.15
N PRO A 112 8.57 -8.55 -15.46
CA PRO A 112 9.53 -7.63 -14.84
C PRO A 112 9.22 -7.37 -13.35
N PRO A 113 10.21 -6.99 -12.51
CA PRO A 113 10.00 -6.71 -11.10
C PRO A 113 9.29 -5.36 -10.84
N LEU A 114 9.04 -4.55 -11.88
CA LEU A 114 8.30 -3.31 -11.81
C LEU A 114 7.29 -3.19 -12.97
N GLY A 115 6.23 -2.42 -12.74
CA GLY A 115 5.21 -2.10 -13.75
C GLY A 115 5.24 -0.61 -14.08
N SER A 116 4.63 0.24 -13.26
CA SER A 116 4.66 1.72 -13.26
C SER A 116 5.19 2.38 -14.54
N ILE A 117 6.45 2.83 -14.58
CA ILE A 117 7.03 3.53 -15.73
C ILE A 117 6.92 2.75 -17.05
N LEU A 118 7.02 1.41 -16.99
CA LEU A 118 6.87 0.55 -18.15
C LEU A 118 5.45 0.60 -18.70
N TYR A 119 4.43 0.78 -17.87
CA TYR A 119 3.02 0.87 -18.27
C TYR A 119 2.61 2.30 -18.64
N TRP A 120 3.02 3.30 -17.86
CA TRP A 120 2.41 4.64 -17.92
C TRP A 120 3.01 5.53 -19.02
N LEU A 121 4.15 5.14 -19.58
CA LEU A 121 4.67 5.70 -20.84
C LEU A 121 4.14 4.99 -22.08
N ARG A 122 3.29 3.95 -21.93
CA ARG A 122 2.73 3.20 -23.05
C ARG A 122 1.30 3.61 -23.35
N PRO A 123 0.96 3.82 -24.63
CA PRO A 123 -0.41 4.04 -25.04
C PRO A 123 -1.25 2.79 -24.80
N ASN A 124 -2.57 2.98 -24.76
CA ASN A 124 -3.57 1.91 -24.70
C ASN A 124 -3.63 1.13 -23.36
N THR A 125 -2.80 1.48 -22.39
CA THR A 125 -2.90 0.93 -21.03
C THR A 125 -4.09 1.53 -20.27
N ILE A 126 -4.58 0.84 -19.23
CA ILE A 126 -5.77 1.24 -18.47
C ILE A 126 -5.46 2.37 -17.49
N ARG A 127 -6.27 3.43 -17.48
CA ARG A 127 -6.26 4.48 -16.43
C ARG A 127 -7.57 4.54 -15.67
N GLN A 128 -7.50 5.00 -14.41
CA GLN A 128 -8.67 5.20 -13.56
C GLN A 128 -8.81 6.66 -13.12
N PRO A 129 -9.48 7.53 -13.88
CA PRO A 129 -9.86 8.85 -13.36
C PRO A 129 -10.75 8.68 -12.11
N PRO A 130 -10.55 9.46 -11.03
CA PRO A 130 -11.34 9.35 -9.81
C PRO A 130 -12.80 9.78 -9.99
N TRP A 131 -13.07 10.76 -10.87
CA TRP A 131 -14.41 11.29 -11.14
C TRP A 131 -14.67 11.52 -12.64
N PRO A 132 -14.67 10.46 -13.47
CA PRO A 132 -14.73 10.57 -14.93
C PRO A 132 -15.97 11.30 -15.44
N THR A 133 -17.08 11.24 -14.70
CA THR A 133 -18.36 11.86 -15.10
C THR A 133 -18.48 13.30 -14.63
N ARG A 134 -17.62 13.76 -13.72
CA ARG A 134 -17.72 15.09 -13.06
C ARG A 134 -16.62 16.05 -13.49
N VAL A 135 -15.38 15.58 -13.69
CA VAL A 135 -14.25 16.44 -14.05
C VAL A 135 -14.11 16.47 -15.58
N PRO A 136 -14.21 17.64 -16.23
CA PRO A 136 -14.04 17.76 -17.67
C PRO A 136 -12.71 17.18 -18.17
N LEU A 137 -12.67 16.72 -19.42
CA LEU A 137 -11.48 16.16 -20.07
C LEU A 137 -10.90 14.86 -19.46
N THR A 138 -11.48 14.33 -18.38
CA THR A 138 -10.97 13.10 -17.71
C THR A 138 -11.68 11.82 -18.12
N ARG A 139 -12.79 11.90 -18.88
CA ARG A 139 -13.58 10.74 -19.34
C ARG A 139 -12.74 9.68 -20.05
N GLY A 140 -13.16 8.42 -19.96
CA GLY A 140 -12.50 7.28 -20.58
C GLY A 140 -11.59 6.51 -19.64
N ASP A 141 -11.12 5.37 -20.13
CA ASP A 141 -10.39 4.33 -19.39
C ASP A 141 -9.06 3.95 -20.06
N VAL A 142 -8.67 4.68 -21.10
CA VAL A 142 -7.46 4.43 -21.89
C VAL A 142 -6.47 5.58 -21.70
N ARG A 143 -5.20 5.26 -21.42
CA ARG A 143 -4.10 6.23 -21.45
C ARG A 143 -3.81 6.63 -22.88
N GLY A 144 -4.03 7.91 -23.18
CA GLY A 144 -3.70 8.54 -24.45
C GLY A 144 -2.44 9.42 -24.35
N PRO A 145 -2.09 10.13 -25.43
CA PRO A 145 -0.88 10.96 -25.49
C PRO A 145 -0.79 12.02 -24.39
N ILE A 146 -1.91 12.65 -24.02
CA ILE A 146 -1.93 13.66 -22.95
C ILE A 146 -1.57 13.04 -21.59
N ASP A 147 -2.08 11.84 -21.29
CA ASP A 147 -1.79 11.13 -20.03
C ASP A 147 -0.29 10.79 -19.95
N ILE A 148 0.27 10.29 -21.07
CA ILE A 148 1.69 9.95 -21.20
C ILE A 148 2.56 11.20 -21.07
N LEU A 149 2.19 12.30 -21.72
CA LEU A 149 2.92 13.56 -21.66
C LEU A 149 2.92 14.13 -20.25
N LEU A 150 1.78 14.14 -19.55
CA LEU A 150 1.71 14.58 -18.16
C LEU A 150 2.57 13.71 -17.24
N TYR A 151 2.55 12.40 -17.42
CA TYR A 151 3.40 11.50 -16.65
C TYR A 151 4.89 11.74 -16.93
N ALA A 152 5.29 11.83 -18.21
CA ALA A 152 6.66 12.14 -18.59
C ALA A 152 7.12 13.51 -18.06
N ALA A 153 6.25 14.53 -18.13
CA ALA A 153 6.52 15.85 -17.60
C ALA A 153 6.72 15.84 -16.09
N LEU A 154 5.95 15.03 -15.34
CA LEU A 154 6.17 14.84 -13.91
C LEU A 154 7.57 14.28 -13.63
N LEU A 155 7.97 13.23 -14.34
CA LEU A 155 9.30 12.63 -14.17
C LEU A 155 10.42 13.62 -14.47
N VAL A 156 10.29 14.37 -15.57
CA VAL A 156 11.26 15.40 -15.96
C VAL A 156 11.34 16.49 -14.89
N MET A 157 10.20 17.02 -14.43
CA MET A 157 10.18 18.10 -13.44
C MET A 157 10.72 17.66 -12.07
N LEU A 158 10.50 16.40 -11.67
CA LEU A 158 11.14 15.84 -10.48
C LEU A 158 12.66 15.80 -10.65
N VAL A 159 13.18 15.34 -11.79
CA VAL A 159 14.62 15.33 -12.07
C VAL A 159 15.20 16.75 -12.11
N VAL A 160 14.48 17.71 -12.71
CA VAL A 160 14.87 19.13 -12.70
C VAL A 160 15.01 19.63 -11.26
N GLY A 161 14.01 19.44 -10.41
CA GLY A 161 14.09 19.86 -9.00
C GLY A 161 15.23 19.18 -8.21
N LEU A 162 15.56 17.92 -8.53
CA LEU A 162 16.71 17.23 -7.94
C LEU A 162 18.05 17.80 -8.39
N ALA A 163 18.14 18.25 -9.64
CA ALA A 163 19.35 18.85 -10.23
C ALA A 163 19.51 20.34 -9.90
N SER A 164 18.42 21.05 -9.57
CA SER A 164 18.43 22.48 -9.29
C SER A 164 19.19 22.84 -8.01
N PRO A 165 19.88 23.99 -7.97
CA PRO A 165 20.49 24.50 -6.74
C PRO A 165 19.43 25.06 -5.79
N GLY A 166 19.76 25.06 -4.50
CA GLY A 166 19.08 25.93 -3.54
C GLY A 166 19.44 27.38 -3.87
N SER A 167 18.43 28.22 -4.10
CA SER A 167 18.63 29.62 -4.50
C SER A 167 17.59 30.58 -3.94
N ARG A 168 16.47 30.04 -3.44
CA ARG A 168 15.42 30.82 -2.79
C ARG A 168 15.82 31.10 -1.34
N PRO A 169 15.96 32.37 -0.93
CA PRO A 169 16.18 32.72 0.47
C PRO A 169 15.00 32.28 1.34
N LEU A 170 15.28 31.86 2.57
CA LEU A 170 14.28 31.53 3.58
C LEU A 170 14.45 32.46 4.78
N PRO A 171 13.73 33.60 4.83
CA PRO A 171 13.78 34.51 5.97
C PRO A 171 13.48 33.77 7.29
N GLY A 172 14.18 34.16 8.36
CA GLY A 172 14.00 33.55 9.69
C GLY A 172 14.65 32.18 9.86
N LEU A 173 15.32 31.63 8.84
CA LEU A 173 16.12 30.41 8.94
C LEU A 173 17.59 30.72 8.59
N ASP A 174 18.50 30.21 9.42
CA ASP A 174 19.94 30.26 9.13
C ASP A 174 20.29 29.13 8.16
N THR A 175 20.21 29.42 6.85
CA THR A 175 20.45 28.43 5.79
C THR A 175 21.61 28.85 4.92
N ALA A 176 22.56 27.96 4.67
CA ALA A 176 23.66 28.24 3.75
C ALA A 176 23.21 28.18 2.27
N THR A 177 22.18 27.37 1.99
CA THR A 177 21.79 27.02 0.61
C THR A 177 20.40 27.47 0.20
N GLY A 178 19.55 27.85 1.16
CA GLY A 178 18.16 28.24 0.90
C GLY A 178 17.28 27.06 0.48
N ALA A 179 16.33 27.32 -0.41
CA ALA A 179 15.36 26.34 -0.91
C ALA A 179 15.30 26.31 -2.44
N LEU A 180 14.63 25.29 -2.97
CA LEU A 180 14.23 25.21 -4.37
C LEU A 180 13.32 26.39 -4.76
N PRO A 181 13.39 26.85 -6.02
CA PRO A 181 12.48 27.85 -6.55
C PRO A 181 11.01 27.42 -6.48
N VAL A 182 10.13 28.35 -6.11
CA VAL A 182 8.68 28.08 -5.97
C VAL A 182 8.03 27.60 -7.27
N TRP A 183 8.51 28.08 -8.42
CA TRP A 183 7.95 27.69 -9.72
C TRP A 183 8.17 26.21 -10.03
N GLU A 184 9.28 25.61 -9.59
CA GLU A 184 9.56 24.18 -9.77
C GLU A 184 8.54 23.35 -8.98
N ILE A 185 8.38 23.67 -7.69
CA ILE A 185 7.43 23.01 -6.80
C ILE A 185 5.99 23.18 -7.30
N SER A 186 5.61 24.40 -7.67
CA SER A 186 4.27 24.71 -8.18
C SER A 186 3.98 23.93 -9.48
N THR A 187 4.97 23.79 -10.34
CA THR A 187 4.85 23.03 -11.59
C THR A 187 4.68 21.54 -11.30
N ILE A 188 5.48 20.96 -10.40
CA ILE A 188 5.35 19.56 -9.97
C ILE A 188 3.95 19.30 -9.41
N LEU A 189 3.46 20.16 -8.51
CA LEU A 189 2.12 20.04 -7.92
C LEU A 189 1.01 20.17 -8.96
N ALA A 190 1.11 21.13 -9.88
CA ALA A 190 0.13 21.31 -10.95
C ALA A 190 0.06 20.09 -11.87
N ILE A 191 1.21 19.54 -12.27
CA ILE A 191 1.28 18.33 -13.10
C ILE A 191 0.73 17.12 -12.33
N LEU A 192 1.15 16.91 -11.08
CA LEU A 192 0.67 15.81 -10.24
C LEU A 192 -0.85 15.89 -10.03
N GLY A 193 -1.39 17.09 -9.79
CA GLY A 193 -2.83 17.32 -9.65
C GLY A 193 -3.58 17.01 -10.95
N ALA A 194 -3.13 17.56 -12.08
CA ALA A 194 -3.72 17.30 -13.39
C ALA A 194 -3.67 15.79 -13.76
N LEU A 195 -2.54 15.14 -13.48
CA LEU A 195 -2.34 13.72 -13.72
C LEU A 195 -3.22 12.86 -12.81
N GLY A 196 -3.32 13.20 -11.52
CA GLY A 196 -4.15 12.48 -10.55
C GLY A 196 -5.65 12.57 -10.84
N LEU A 197 -6.12 13.70 -11.40
CA LEU A 197 -7.50 13.84 -11.89
C LEU A 197 -7.78 12.97 -13.12
N ARG A 198 -6.76 12.59 -13.89
CA ARG A 198 -6.89 11.76 -15.09
C ARG A 198 -6.63 10.28 -14.82
N ASP A 199 -5.77 9.98 -13.85
CA ASP A 199 -5.41 8.63 -13.42
C ASP A 199 -5.00 8.62 -11.93
N LYS A 200 -5.95 8.25 -11.06
CA LYS A 200 -5.71 8.15 -9.61
C LYS A 200 -4.64 7.13 -9.26
N THR A 201 -4.42 6.13 -10.11
CA THR A 201 -3.36 5.12 -9.93
C THR A 201 -1.99 5.76 -9.79
N ILE A 202 -1.70 6.76 -10.63
CA ILE A 202 -0.40 7.44 -10.63
C ILE A 202 -0.27 8.36 -9.42
N PHE A 203 -1.34 9.05 -9.04
CA PHE A 203 -1.36 9.88 -7.83
C PHE A 203 -1.09 9.06 -6.56
N LEU A 204 -1.73 7.90 -6.43
CA LEU A 204 -1.53 6.98 -5.32
C LEU A 204 -0.12 6.38 -5.34
N ALA A 205 0.39 6.04 -6.52
CA ALA A 205 1.76 5.55 -6.67
C ALA A 205 2.82 6.60 -6.36
N ALA A 206 2.57 7.86 -6.68
CA ALA A 206 3.41 8.98 -6.28
C ALA A 206 3.30 9.30 -4.78
N ARG A 207 2.44 8.59 -4.03
CA ARG A 207 2.13 8.87 -2.62
C ARG A 207 1.77 10.34 -2.43
N GLY A 208 0.86 10.85 -3.27
CA GLY A 208 0.46 12.25 -3.27
C GLY A 208 -0.03 12.74 -1.90
N GLU A 209 -0.57 11.85 -1.08
CA GLU A 209 -0.98 12.12 0.30
C GLU A 209 0.18 12.36 1.28
N VAL A 210 1.40 11.94 0.93
CA VAL A 210 2.62 12.16 1.73
C VAL A 210 3.52 13.18 1.04
N TYR A 211 4.11 12.82 -0.10
CA TYR A 211 5.11 13.66 -0.75
C TYR A 211 4.48 14.84 -1.48
N GLY A 212 3.27 14.67 -2.04
CA GLY A 212 2.51 15.79 -2.61
C GLY A 212 2.12 16.80 -1.53
N ALA A 213 1.62 16.32 -0.39
CA ALA A 213 1.31 17.17 0.76
C ALA A 213 2.55 17.91 1.31
N LEU A 214 3.71 17.26 1.38
CA LEU A 214 4.98 17.91 1.72
C LEU A 214 5.41 18.93 0.66
N CYS A 215 5.21 18.66 -0.62
CA CYS A 215 5.48 19.65 -1.66
C CYS A 215 4.60 20.91 -1.51
N VAL A 216 3.37 20.79 -1.00
CA VAL A 216 2.56 21.97 -0.69
C VAL A 216 3.21 22.83 0.40
N THR A 217 3.84 22.23 1.42
CA THR A 217 4.54 23.01 2.46
C THR A 217 5.69 23.82 1.88
N PHE A 218 6.33 23.34 0.82
CA PHE A 218 7.43 24.03 0.13
C PHE A 218 7.02 25.31 -0.60
N LEU A 219 5.71 25.55 -0.76
CA LEU A 219 5.18 26.83 -1.23
C LEU A 219 5.24 27.92 -0.16
N PHE A 220 5.39 27.55 1.12
CA PHE A 220 5.56 28.48 2.21
C PHE A 220 7.03 28.97 2.30
N THR A 221 7.26 29.98 3.13
CA THR A 221 8.57 30.62 3.32
C THR A 221 9.03 30.49 4.77
N GLY A 222 10.34 30.52 4.99
CA GLY A 222 10.94 30.54 6.33
C GLY A 222 10.42 29.42 7.24
N VAL A 223 10.11 29.81 8.48
CA VAL A 223 9.63 28.93 9.55
C VAL A 223 8.34 28.20 9.18
N ASP A 224 7.41 28.87 8.48
CA ASP A 224 6.11 28.30 8.10
C ASP A 224 6.26 27.01 7.30
N MET A 225 7.28 26.93 6.43
CA MET A 225 7.59 25.73 5.64
C MET A 225 7.93 24.52 6.51
N ILE A 226 8.77 24.73 7.52
CA ILE A 226 9.28 23.67 8.41
C ILE A 226 8.18 23.21 9.36
N VAL A 227 7.47 24.15 10.01
CA VAL A 227 6.38 23.82 10.94
C VAL A 227 5.23 23.13 10.20
N ALA A 228 4.89 23.59 8.99
CA ALA A 228 3.91 22.89 8.14
C ALA A 228 4.36 21.46 7.80
N ALA A 229 5.64 21.23 7.49
CA ALA A 229 6.16 19.88 7.25
C ALA A 229 6.08 18.99 8.51
N LYS A 230 6.41 19.52 9.70
CA LYS A 230 6.20 18.83 10.99
C LYS A 230 4.73 18.44 11.19
N ILE A 231 3.79 19.31 10.81
CA ILE A 231 2.35 19.04 10.89
C ILE A 231 1.95 17.90 9.97
N ILE A 232 2.48 17.84 8.74
CA ILE A 232 2.20 16.70 7.84
C ILE A 232 2.64 15.38 8.48
N PHE A 233 3.84 15.32 9.06
CA PHE A 233 4.31 14.15 9.80
C PHE A 233 3.40 13.80 10.99
N LEU A 234 3.01 14.79 11.78
CA LEU A 234 2.07 14.60 12.89
C LEU A 234 0.74 14.01 12.43
N VAL A 235 0.14 14.55 11.36
CA VAL A 235 -1.13 14.05 10.82
C VAL A 235 -1.00 12.64 10.28
N ILE A 236 0.12 12.31 9.62
CA ILE A 236 0.40 10.95 9.13
C ILE A 236 0.42 9.97 10.30
N TRP A 237 1.20 10.24 11.35
CA TRP A 237 1.31 9.33 12.48
C TRP A 237 0.01 9.22 13.28
N LEU A 238 -0.67 10.33 13.54
CA LEU A 238 -1.96 10.30 14.23
C LEU A 238 -3.03 9.57 13.43
N GLY A 239 -3.08 9.77 12.11
CA GLY A 239 -3.96 9.04 11.22
C GLY A 239 -3.65 7.54 11.19
N ALA A 240 -2.35 7.19 11.14
CA ALA A 240 -1.88 5.82 11.16
C ALA A 240 -2.18 5.10 12.48
N ALA A 241 -2.04 5.79 13.62
CA ALA A 241 -2.39 5.24 14.92
C ALA A 241 -3.92 5.10 15.08
N THR A 242 -4.68 6.13 14.69
CA THR A 242 -6.14 6.13 14.79
C THR A 242 -6.76 5.01 13.97
N SER A 243 -6.24 4.77 12.77
CA SER A 243 -6.74 3.69 11.91
C SER A 243 -6.51 2.30 12.50
N LYS A 244 -5.52 2.11 13.37
CA LYS A 244 -5.21 0.85 14.07
C LYS A 244 -6.09 0.57 15.30
N LEU A 245 -6.95 1.51 15.69
CA LEU A 245 -7.95 1.36 16.76
C LEU A 245 -9.13 0.49 16.30
N ASN A 246 -8.85 -0.76 15.94
CA ASN A 246 -9.81 -1.68 15.37
C ASN A 246 -9.51 -3.14 15.80
N LYS A 247 -10.36 -4.09 15.38
CA LYS A 247 -10.17 -5.54 15.68
C LYS A 247 -9.28 -6.27 14.66
N HIS A 248 -8.92 -5.62 13.57
CA HIS A 248 -8.13 -6.15 12.47
C HIS A 248 -6.62 -6.09 12.73
N PHE A 249 -6.12 -5.04 13.40
CA PHE A 249 -4.68 -4.80 13.54
C PHE A 249 -3.90 -5.94 14.25
N PRO A 250 -4.42 -6.61 15.30
CA PRO A 250 -3.74 -7.76 15.88
C PRO A 250 -3.46 -8.90 14.88
N PHE A 251 -4.29 -9.06 13.85
CA PHE A 251 -4.06 -10.04 12.79
C PHE A 251 -2.86 -9.65 11.93
N VAL A 252 -2.72 -8.36 11.59
CA VAL A 252 -1.56 -7.86 10.85
C VAL A 252 -0.28 -8.12 11.62
N ILE A 253 -0.25 -7.84 12.93
CA ILE A 253 0.92 -8.11 13.77
C ILE A 253 1.25 -9.61 13.78
N ALA A 254 0.27 -10.48 13.99
CA ALA A 254 0.52 -11.93 13.99
C ALA A 254 1.13 -12.42 12.66
N THR A 255 0.58 -11.97 11.52
CA THR A 255 1.07 -12.32 10.18
C THR A 255 2.44 -11.71 9.87
N MET A 256 2.66 -10.44 10.25
CA MET A 256 3.93 -9.75 10.05
C MET A 256 5.04 -10.42 10.84
N MET A 257 4.77 -10.76 12.10
CA MET A 257 5.76 -11.38 12.99
C MET A 257 6.07 -12.82 12.60
N SER A 258 5.12 -13.57 12.03
CA SER A 258 5.40 -14.89 11.46
C SER A 258 6.27 -14.81 10.20
N ASN A 259 6.16 -13.72 9.42
CA ASN A 259 6.99 -13.46 8.24
C ASN A 259 8.29 -12.71 8.54
N ASN A 260 8.55 -12.35 9.80
CA ASN A 260 9.72 -11.56 10.17
C ASN A 260 11.03 -12.27 9.81
N ALA A 261 11.90 -11.57 9.09
CA ALA A 261 13.18 -12.09 8.59
C ALA A 261 14.25 -12.28 9.68
N VAL A 262 14.20 -11.46 10.73
CA VAL A 262 15.15 -11.47 11.86
C VAL A 262 14.78 -12.55 12.87
N ILE A 263 13.49 -12.71 13.18
CA ILE A 263 13.02 -13.80 14.03
C ILE A 263 13.06 -15.10 13.23
N ARG A 264 14.04 -15.97 13.50
CA ARG A 264 14.17 -17.26 12.79
C ARG A 264 13.54 -18.45 13.53
N SER A 265 13.34 -18.32 14.84
CA SER A 265 12.81 -19.41 15.68
C SER A 265 11.31 -19.61 15.44
N SER A 266 10.93 -20.79 14.96
CA SER A 266 9.52 -21.19 14.80
C SER A 266 8.79 -21.19 16.14
N SER A 267 9.46 -21.60 17.23
CA SER A 267 8.89 -21.56 18.59
C SER A 267 8.49 -20.14 19.01
N MET A 268 9.32 -19.14 18.69
CA MET A 268 8.98 -17.73 18.96
C MET A 268 7.81 -17.25 18.10
N LYS A 269 7.77 -17.61 16.82
CA LYS A 269 6.68 -17.24 15.90
C LYS A 269 5.35 -17.84 16.33
N ARG A 270 5.34 -19.12 16.74
CA ARG A 270 4.15 -19.81 17.25
C ARG A 270 3.49 -19.10 18.43
N ARG A 271 4.27 -18.38 19.27
CA ARG A 271 3.73 -17.60 20.42
C ARG A 271 2.87 -16.41 20.02
N PHE A 272 2.92 -15.97 18.76
CA PHE A 272 2.04 -14.91 18.25
C PHE A 272 0.60 -15.39 17.98
N PHE A 273 0.35 -16.69 18.12
CA PHE A 273 -0.96 -17.32 17.93
C PHE A 273 -1.52 -17.82 19.28
N GLU A 274 -2.84 -17.95 19.37
CA GLU A 274 -3.52 -18.30 20.62
C GLU A 274 -3.16 -19.73 21.08
N ASN A 275 -3.22 -20.72 20.18
CA ASN A 275 -2.81 -22.09 20.47
C ASN A 275 -2.39 -22.84 19.20
N PHE A 276 -1.12 -22.74 18.81
CA PHE A 276 -0.61 -23.46 17.65
C PHE A 276 -0.58 -24.99 17.89
N PRO A 277 -1.00 -25.85 16.94
CA PRO A 277 -1.38 -25.57 15.54
C PRO A 277 -2.89 -25.47 15.29
N ASP A 278 -3.71 -25.48 16.33
CA ASP A 278 -5.16 -25.64 16.21
C ASP A 278 -5.94 -24.32 16.26
N ASP A 279 -5.36 -23.30 16.87
CA ASP A 279 -5.89 -21.94 16.94
C ASP A 279 -4.85 -20.91 16.48
N LEU A 280 -5.02 -20.44 15.23
CA LEU A 280 -4.17 -19.44 14.60
C LEU A 280 -4.74 -18.01 14.71
N ARG A 281 -5.66 -17.76 15.65
CA ARG A 281 -6.07 -16.39 15.97
C ARG A 281 -4.92 -15.64 16.70
N PRO A 282 -4.91 -14.29 16.68
CA PRO A 282 -3.87 -13.50 17.31
C PRO A 282 -3.76 -13.76 18.81
N GLY A 283 -2.61 -14.30 19.21
CA GLY A 283 -2.27 -14.57 20.60
C GLY A 283 -2.05 -13.30 21.43
N ARG A 284 -1.83 -13.47 22.73
CA ARG A 284 -1.53 -12.36 23.66
C ARG A 284 -0.38 -11.46 23.21
N PRO A 285 0.78 -11.98 22.75
CA PRO A 285 1.88 -11.12 22.29
C PRO A 285 1.52 -10.26 21.09
N ALA A 286 0.78 -10.81 20.12
CA ALA A 286 0.33 -10.08 18.95
C ALA A 286 -0.59 -8.92 19.35
N ARG A 287 -1.55 -9.17 20.24
CA ARG A 287 -2.46 -8.15 20.78
C ARG A 287 -1.72 -7.07 21.56
N TRP A 288 -0.79 -7.44 22.44
CA TRP A 288 -0.03 -6.47 23.22
C TRP A 288 0.84 -5.57 22.32
N ILE A 289 1.58 -6.16 21.37
CA ILE A 289 2.41 -5.40 20.42
C ILE A 289 1.54 -4.49 19.55
N ALA A 290 0.37 -4.95 19.10
CA ALA A 290 -0.57 -4.12 18.34
C ALA A 290 -0.97 -2.86 19.13
N HIS A 291 -1.38 -3.01 20.39
CA HIS A 291 -1.81 -1.85 21.19
C HIS A 291 -0.63 -0.96 21.60
N PHE A 292 0.51 -1.55 21.98
CA PHE A 292 1.71 -0.79 22.34
C PHE A 292 2.26 0.02 21.17
N SER A 293 2.39 -0.60 19.98
CA SER A 293 2.83 0.12 18.77
C SER A 293 1.87 1.23 18.38
N THR A 294 0.56 1.01 18.51
CA THR A 294 -0.46 2.06 18.28
C THR A 294 -0.31 3.23 19.25
N ALA A 295 -0.03 2.95 20.53
CA ALA A 295 0.19 3.99 21.53
C ALA A 295 1.47 4.79 21.25
N VAL A 296 2.58 4.13 20.87
CA VAL A 296 3.83 4.79 20.47
C VAL A 296 3.59 5.70 19.26
N GLU A 297 2.96 5.17 18.21
CA GLU A 297 2.68 5.90 16.97
C GLU A 297 1.71 7.08 17.18
N GLY A 298 0.81 7.00 18.16
CA GLY A 298 -0.14 8.07 18.47
C GLY A 298 0.37 9.13 19.44
N LEU A 299 1.15 8.73 20.46
CA LEU A 299 1.53 9.62 21.57
C LEU A 299 2.91 10.25 21.40
N VAL A 300 3.90 9.50 20.92
CA VAL A 300 5.28 10.01 20.82
C VAL A 300 5.39 11.16 19.81
N PRO A 301 4.70 11.13 18.65
CA PRO A 301 4.66 12.29 17.75
C PRO A 301 4.11 13.57 18.36
N ILE A 302 3.14 13.48 19.27
CA ILE A 302 2.61 14.65 19.99
C ILE A 302 3.71 15.23 20.88
N VAL A 303 4.39 14.38 21.65
CA VAL A 303 5.52 14.82 22.49
C VAL A 303 6.60 15.44 21.62
N LEU A 304 6.96 14.80 20.51
CA LEU A 304 8.00 15.28 19.60
C LEU A 304 7.63 16.63 18.98
N PHE A 305 6.38 16.82 18.55
CA PHE A 305 5.90 18.05 17.93
C PHE A 305 5.87 19.24 18.89
N PHE A 306 5.51 19.03 20.17
CA PHE A 306 5.45 20.09 21.18
C PHE A 306 6.74 20.24 22.00
N SER A 307 7.75 19.41 21.74
CA SER A 307 9.07 19.53 22.37
C SER A 307 9.94 20.54 21.61
N HIS A 308 10.56 21.48 22.33
CA HIS A 308 11.37 22.56 21.75
C HIS A 308 12.88 22.34 22.02
N GLY A 309 13.35 21.10 21.82
CA GLY A 309 14.72 20.68 22.11
C GLY A 309 14.91 20.04 23.51
N GLY A 310 16.17 19.77 23.84
CA GLY A 310 16.57 19.13 25.10
C GLY A 310 16.29 17.61 25.14
N TRP A 311 16.47 17.01 26.33
CA TRP A 311 16.44 15.55 26.51
C TRP A 311 15.10 14.91 26.09
N LEU A 312 13.99 15.64 26.23
CA LEU A 312 12.66 15.15 25.86
C LEU A 312 12.55 14.95 24.34
N THR A 313 12.98 15.92 23.54
CA THR A 313 13.02 15.81 22.06
C THR A 313 13.91 14.65 21.63
N TRP A 314 15.11 14.54 22.20
CA TRP A 314 16.03 13.44 21.88
C TRP A 314 15.45 12.06 22.22
N THR A 315 14.78 11.95 23.36
CA THR A 315 14.15 10.69 23.79
C THR A 315 12.98 10.32 22.86
N ALA A 316 12.09 11.26 22.56
CA ALA A 316 10.98 11.05 21.65
C ALA A 316 11.46 10.69 20.23
N ALA A 317 12.48 11.39 19.72
CA ALA A 317 13.10 11.09 18.44
C ALA A 317 13.73 9.69 18.43
N ALA A 318 14.47 9.32 19.47
CA ALA A 318 15.06 7.99 19.59
C ALA A 318 13.99 6.88 19.58
N ILE A 319 12.89 7.07 20.30
CA ILE A 319 11.75 6.12 20.30
C ILE A 319 11.16 5.99 18.90
N MET A 320 10.95 7.10 18.18
CA MET A 320 10.43 7.07 16.80
C MET A 320 11.38 6.40 15.81
N LEU A 321 12.69 6.63 15.95
CA LEU A 321 13.70 5.96 15.12
C LEU A 321 13.73 4.46 15.38
N ILE A 322 13.67 4.02 16.65
CA ILE A 322 13.59 2.60 17.02
C ILE A 322 12.29 1.99 16.50
N PHE A 323 11.17 2.70 16.59
CA PHE A 323 9.88 2.26 16.07
C PHE A 323 9.93 2.00 14.56
N HIS A 324 10.39 2.97 13.77
CA HIS A 324 10.52 2.81 12.32
C HIS A 324 11.58 1.76 11.94
N PHE A 325 12.68 1.66 12.67
CA PHE A 325 13.68 0.61 12.47
C PHE A 325 13.12 -0.79 12.77
N GLY A 326 12.28 -0.93 13.79
CA GLY A 326 11.58 -2.18 14.11
C GLY A 326 10.68 -2.65 12.96
N ILE A 327 9.95 -1.73 12.32
CA ILE A 327 9.15 -2.02 11.13
C ILE A 327 10.05 -2.40 9.95
N LEU A 328 11.08 -1.58 9.67
CA LEU A 328 12.01 -1.78 8.55
C LEU A 328 12.73 -3.13 8.63
N SER A 329 13.25 -3.48 9.81
CA SER A 329 14.00 -4.72 10.05
C SER A 329 13.15 -5.99 9.94
N SER A 330 11.82 -5.88 10.06
CA SER A 330 10.94 -7.04 9.89
C SER A 330 10.77 -7.47 8.44
N ILE A 331 11.15 -6.63 7.46
CA ILE A 331 10.99 -6.80 6.00
C ILE A 331 9.62 -7.42 5.66
N PRO A 332 8.50 -6.76 6.00
CA PRO A 332 7.19 -7.34 5.75
C PRO A 332 6.90 -7.40 4.25
N MET A 333 6.08 -8.36 3.85
CA MET A 333 5.52 -8.36 2.50
C MET A 333 4.67 -7.11 2.28
N GLY A 334 4.84 -6.48 1.12
CA GLY A 334 4.09 -5.29 0.70
C GLY A 334 4.39 -4.01 1.48
N VAL A 335 5.39 -3.93 2.35
CA VAL A 335 5.69 -2.70 3.14
C VAL A 335 6.55 -1.72 2.35
N PRO A 336 6.29 -0.41 2.49
CA PRO A 336 7.11 0.63 1.92
C PRO A 336 8.40 0.75 2.76
N LEU A 337 9.44 0.00 2.41
CA LEU A 337 10.69 -0.01 3.18
C LEU A 337 11.38 1.37 3.09
N GLU A 338 11.39 1.98 1.91
CA GLU A 338 11.96 3.30 1.64
C GLU A 338 11.21 4.40 2.40
N TRP A 339 9.88 4.28 2.53
CA TRP A 339 9.09 5.22 3.32
C TRP A 339 9.52 5.22 4.79
N ASN A 340 9.85 4.07 5.39
CA ASN A 340 10.33 4.06 6.78
C ASN A 340 11.69 4.76 6.92
N VAL A 341 12.59 4.59 5.94
CA VAL A 341 13.86 5.32 5.90
C VAL A 341 13.62 6.82 5.76
N PHE A 342 12.70 7.22 4.87
CA PHE A 342 12.27 8.61 4.71
C PHE A 342 11.71 9.19 6.01
N MET A 343 10.84 8.45 6.72
CA MET A 343 10.29 8.91 8.00
C MET A 343 11.38 9.09 9.06
N MET A 344 12.36 8.19 9.13
CA MET A 344 13.52 8.34 10.03
C MET A 344 14.36 9.57 9.69
N PHE A 345 14.63 9.81 8.40
CA PHE A 345 15.30 11.03 7.95
C PHE A 345 14.48 12.27 8.31
N GLY A 346 13.17 12.28 8.11
CA GLY A 346 12.30 13.40 8.46
C GLY A 346 12.25 13.69 9.96
N VAL A 347 12.30 12.67 10.83
CA VAL A 347 12.47 12.85 12.29
C VAL A 347 13.74 13.65 12.58
N LEU A 348 14.86 13.25 11.97
CA LEU A 348 16.14 13.95 12.17
C LEU A 348 16.12 15.35 11.56
N ALA A 349 15.80 15.49 10.29
CA ALA A 349 15.86 16.75 9.57
C ALA A 349 14.89 17.80 10.13
N LEU A 350 13.66 17.43 10.48
CA LEU A 350 12.63 18.38 10.92
C LEU A 350 12.58 18.53 12.45
N PHE A 351 12.52 17.44 13.20
CA PHE A 351 12.22 17.50 14.63
C PHE A 351 13.46 17.61 15.51
N VAL A 352 14.62 17.12 15.04
CA VAL A 352 15.91 17.30 15.71
C VAL A 352 16.64 18.52 15.15
N GLY A 353 16.70 18.63 13.82
CA GLY A 353 17.45 19.67 13.11
C GLY A 353 16.87 21.07 13.22
N HIS A 354 15.57 21.19 13.50
CA HIS A 354 14.84 22.45 13.72
C HIS A 354 14.00 22.36 15.00
N ALA A 355 14.56 21.76 16.06
CA ALA A 355 13.82 21.45 17.29
C ALA A 355 13.22 22.67 17.97
N ASP A 356 13.83 23.84 17.81
CA ASP A 356 13.42 25.13 18.35
C ASP A 356 12.14 25.71 17.71
N LEU A 357 11.82 25.34 16.47
CA LEU A 357 10.70 25.92 15.73
C LEU A 357 9.35 25.25 16.07
N GLY A 358 8.37 26.06 16.48
CA GLY A 358 7.02 25.63 16.86
C GLY A 358 5.90 26.50 16.29
N LEU A 359 4.68 26.29 16.79
CA LEU A 359 3.48 27.02 16.33
C LEU A 359 3.51 28.52 16.63
N THR A 360 4.27 28.93 17.66
CA THR A 360 4.41 30.33 18.07
C THR A 360 5.32 31.15 17.15
N ASP A 361 6.12 30.47 16.33
CA ASP A 361 7.11 31.08 15.44
C ASP A 361 6.58 31.29 14.01
N LEU A 362 5.29 30.96 13.79
CA LEU A 362 4.63 31.10 12.50
C LEU A 362 4.42 32.57 12.11
N GLU A 363 4.83 32.93 10.90
CA GLU A 363 4.54 34.22 10.30
C GLU A 363 3.12 34.27 9.73
N HIS A 364 2.67 33.18 9.09
CA HIS A 364 1.35 33.07 8.47
C HIS A 364 0.56 31.86 9.01
N PRO A 365 0.15 31.90 10.29
CA PRO A 365 -0.44 30.75 10.97
C PRO A 365 -1.72 30.21 10.32
N TRP A 366 -2.47 31.06 9.62
CA TRP A 366 -3.72 30.70 8.97
C TRP A 366 -3.54 29.81 7.74
N TRP A 367 -2.45 29.97 6.97
CA TRP A 367 -2.15 29.09 5.84
C TRP A 367 -1.77 27.69 6.33
N VAL A 368 -0.99 27.63 7.40
CA VAL A 368 -0.60 26.38 8.06
C VAL A 368 -1.81 25.69 8.67
N ALA A 369 -2.72 26.44 9.30
CA ALA A 369 -3.98 25.93 9.82
C ALA A 369 -4.90 25.39 8.71
N LEU A 370 -5.00 26.08 7.57
CA LEU A 370 -5.77 25.60 6.42
C LEU A 370 -5.21 24.28 5.90
N LEU A 371 -3.89 24.17 5.76
CA LEU A 371 -3.23 22.93 5.35
C LEU A 371 -3.55 21.80 6.34
N PHE A 372 -3.44 22.06 7.65
CA PHE A 372 -3.81 21.09 8.68
C PHE A 372 -5.25 20.60 8.52
N VAL A 373 -6.21 21.52 8.36
CA VAL A 373 -7.64 21.19 8.20
C VAL A 373 -7.86 20.32 6.96
N VAL A 374 -7.21 20.65 5.83
CA VAL A 374 -7.35 19.87 4.58
C VAL A 374 -6.79 18.46 4.73
N VAL A 375 -5.57 18.32 5.27
CA VAL A 375 -4.91 17.01 5.38
C VAL A 375 -5.58 16.16 6.46
N ALA A 376 -5.80 16.70 7.66
CA ALA A 376 -6.50 16.00 8.73
C ALA A 376 -7.96 15.67 8.32
N GLY A 377 -8.64 16.59 7.65
CA GLY A 377 -9.98 16.35 7.10
C GLY A 377 -10.01 15.21 6.09
N THR A 378 -8.99 15.10 5.23
CA THR A 378 -8.85 13.98 4.29
C THR A 378 -8.71 12.64 5.02
N VAL A 379 -7.89 12.59 6.08
CA VAL A 379 -7.73 11.40 6.93
C VAL A 379 -9.05 11.02 7.61
N VAL A 380 -9.76 12.00 8.19
CA VAL A 380 -11.06 11.80 8.85
C VAL A 380 -12.10 11.26 7.87
N ILE A 381 -12.25 11.91 6.70
CA ILE A 381 -13.17 11.47 5.65
C ILE A 381 -12.80 10.05 5.19
N GLY A 382 -11.50 9.73 5.08
CA GLY A 382 -11.04 8.41 4.67
C GLY A 382 -11.33 7.29 5.68
N ASN A 383 -11.44 7.60 6.97
CA ASN A 383 -11.84 6.64 8.00
C ASN A 383 -13.37 6.54 8.16
N LEU A 384 -14.12 7.61 7.86
CA LEU A 384 -15.58 7.62 7.89
C LEU A 384 -16.20 7.01 6.62
N PHE A 385 -15.62 7.27 5.45
CA PHE A 385 -16.14 6.85 4.14
C PHE A 385 -15.08 6.09 3.35
N PRO A 386 -14.60 4.95 3.86
CA PRO A 386 -13.45 4.26 3.30
C PRO A 386 -13.66 3.73 1.88
N ARG A 387 -14.91 3.47 1.48
CA ARG A 387 -15.25 3.13 0.08
C ARG A 387 -14.94 4.25 -0.92
N LYS A 388 -14.93 5.51 -0.48
CA LYS A 388 -14.74 6.69 -1.35
C LYS A 388 -13.30 7.18 -1.39
N VAL A 389 -12.51 6.86 -0.37
CA VAL A 389 -11.14 7.37 -0.20
C VAL A 389 -10.23 6.18 0.07
N SER A 390 -9.22 6.02 -0.79
CA SER A 390 -8.20 5.00 -0.64
C SER A 390 -7.62 4.98 0.77
N PHE A 391 -7.20 3.80 1.20
CA PHE A 391 -6.56 3.59 2.50
C PHE A 391 -5.28 4.44 2.65
N LEU A 392 -4.65 4.85 1.54
CA LEU A 392 -3.47 5.70 1.49
C LEU A 392 -3.77 7.11 2.07
N PRO A 393 -4.62 7.98 1.44
CA PRO A 393 -5.04 9.24 2.07
C PRO A 393 -5.76 9.07 3.42
N GLY A 394 -6.42 7.95 3.65
CA GLY A 394 -7.04 7.64 4.95
C GLY A 394 -6.05 7.29 6.06
N MET A 395 -4.74 7.21 5.76
CA MET A 395 -3.68 6.78 6.68
C MET A 395 -3.95 5.42 7.32
N ARG A 396 -4.65 4.52 6.62
CA ARG A 396 -4.99 3.17 7.10
C ARG A 396 -3.86 2.17 6.80
N TYR A 397 -2.62 2.66 6.77
CA TYR A 397 -1.43 1.88 6.48
C TYR A 397 -1.28 0.75 7.49
N TYR A 398 -1.27 -0.49 7.00
CA TYR A 398 -1.06 -1.68 7.83
C TYR A 398 -2.05 -1.83 8.99
N ALA A 399 -3.20 -1.16 8.92
CA ALA A 399 -4.20 -1.19 9.99
C ALA A 399 -5.04 -2.49 9.99
N GLY A 400 -4.84 -3.37 9.00
CA GLY A 400 -5.68 -4.57 8.82
C GLY A 400 -6.99 -4.28 8.10
N ASN A 401 -7.24 -3.02 7.75
CA ASN A 401 -8.54 -2.53 7.29
C ASN A 401 -8.43 -1.73 5.97
N TRP A 402 -8.50 -2.45 4.84
CA TRP A 402 -8.53 -1.87 3.50
C TRP A 402 -9.52 -2.62 2.60
N ASP A 403 -9.84 -2.02 1.46
CA ASP A 403 -10.73 -2.63 0.46
C ASP A 403 -10.04 -3.88 -0.10
N THR A 404 -10.78 -4.97 -0.27
CA THR A 404 -10.21 -6.23 -0.76
C THR A 404 -11.15 -6.89 -1.76
N GLY A 405 -10.61 -7.69 -2.68
CA GLY A 405 -11.43 -8.42 -3.62
C GLY A 405 -10.80 -9.70 -4.12
N ILE A 406 -11.64 -10.61 -4.61
CA ILE A 406 -11.24 -11.86 -5.28
C ILE A 406 -11.97 -11.94 -6.62
N TRP A 407 -11.22 -12.25 -7.66
CA TRP A 407 -11.71 -12.52 -9.01
C TRP A 407 -11.66 -14.02 -9.25
N CYS A 408 -12.83 -14.65 -9.34
CA CYS A 408 -13.00 -16.04 -9.77
C CYS A 408 -13.11 -16.04 -11.30
N MET A 409 -12.08 -16.52 -11.98
CA MET A 409 -11.99 -16.47 -13.45
C MET A 409 -11.88 -17.88 -14.03
N THR A 410 -12.64 -18.16 -15.08
CA THR A 410 -12.42 -19.37 -15.89
C THR A 410 -11.10 -19.29 -16.66
N PRO A 411 -10.59 -20.41 -17.20
CA PRO A 411 -9.45 -20.39 -18.11
C PRO A 411 -9.69 -19.51 -19.34
N SER A 412 -10.91 -19.53 -19.91
CA SER A 412 -11.28 -18.68 -21.05
C SER A 412 -11.19 -17.20 -20.72
N ALA A 413 -11.66 -16.77 -19.54
CA ALA A 413 -11.52 -15.40 -19.08
C ALA A 413 -10.05 -14.99 -18.91
N SER A 414 -9.22 -15.88 -18.37
CA SER A 414 -7.79 -15.63 -18.22
C SER A 414 -7.11 -15.44 -19.58
N GLN A 415 -7.46 -16.26 -20.56
CA GLN A 415 -6.97 -16.11 -21.94
C GLN A 415 -7.42 -14.77 -22.56
N LYS A 416 -8.70 -14.42 -22.43
CA LYS A 416 -9.24 -13.12 -22.91
C LYS A 416 -8.49 -11.94 -22.29
N LEU A 417 -8.06 -12.03 -21.03
CA LEU A 417 -7.22 -11.01 -20.39
C LEU A 417 -5.83 -10.92 -21.01
N GLU A 418 -5.17 -12.06 -21.23
CA GLU A 418 -3.82 -12.09 -21.83
C GLU A 418 -3.80 -11.57 -23.26
N GLU A 419 -4.86 -11.82 -24.04
CA GLU A 419 -4.96 -11.41 -25.44
C GLU A 419 -5.36 -9.95 -25.62
N ASN A 420 -6.26 -9.43 -24.77
CA ASN A 420 -6.92 -8.13 -25.01
C ASN A 420 -6.47 -7.00 -24.08
N VAL A 421 -5.67 -7.28 -23.05
CA VAL A 421 -5.15 -6.26 -22.14
C VAL A 421 -3.69 -5.97 -22.45
N VAL A 422 -3.38 -4.68 -22.68
CA VAL A 422 -2.00 -4.22 -22.80
C VAL A 422 -1.31 -4.28 -21.43
N ALA A 423 -0.73 -5.43 -21.14
CA ALA A 423 0.02 -5.73 -19.93
C ALA A 423 1.45 -6.19 -20.29
N ILE A 424 2.40 -5.87 -19.41
CA ILE A 424 3.82 -6.25 -19.57
C ILE A 424 4.14 -7.44 -18.68
N ALA A 425 3.53 -7.45 -17.49
CA ALA A 425 3.53 -8.61 -16.62
C ALA A 425 2.54 -9.65 -17.15
N ALA A 426 2.97 -10.91 -17.24
CA ALA A 426 2.08 -12.04 -17.45
C ALA A 426 1.03 -12.16 -16.32
N LEU A 427 -0.02 -12.94 -16.51
CA LEU A 427 -0.96 -13.22 -15.43
C LEU A 427 -0.26 -13.89 -14.23
N PRO A 428 -0.78 -13.74 -13.00
CA PRO A 428 -0.13 -14.25 -11.81
C PRO A 428 0.17 -15.76 -11.86
N ALA A 429 -0.73 -16.56 -12.43
CA ALA A 429 -0.56 -18.00 -12.52
C ALA A 429 0.59 -18.40 -13.46
N SER A 430 0.69 -17.77 -14.63
CA SER A 430 1.77 -18.02 -15.59
C SER A 430 3.12 -17.55 -15.06
N GLN A 431 3.17 -16.47 -14.26
CA GLN A 431 4.38 -16.08 -13.54
C GLN A 431 4.81 -17.14 -12.51
N LEU A 432 3.88 -17.62 -11.68
CA LEU A 432 4.20 -18.63 -10.67
C LEU A 432 4.72 -19.92 -11.31
N GLN A 433 4.09 -20.40 -12.38
CA GLN A 433 4.55 -21.59 -13.10
C GLN A 433 5.98 -21.42 -13.65
N ARG A 434 6.30 -20.25 -14.22
CA ARG A 434 7.64 -19.95 -14.73
C ARG A 434 8.73 -19.96 -13.66
N ILE A 435 8.40 -19.56 -12.44
CA ILE A 435 9.36 -19.43 -11.32
C ILE A 435 9.51 -20.76 -10.58
N TYR A 436 8.39 -21.41 -10.30
CA TYR A 436 8.34 -22.61 -9.49
C TYR A 436 8.56 -23.89 -10.29
N GLY A 437 8.58 -23.81 -11.62
CA GLY A 437 9.05 -24.87 -12.51
C GLY A 437 8.08 -26.03 -12.72
N SER A 438 7.01 -26.13 -11.92
CA SER A 438 5.96 -27.14 -12.10
C SER A 438 4.57 -26.58 -11.76
N PRO A 439 3.49 -27.11 -12.39
CA PRO A 439 2.11 -26.76 -12.03
C PRO A 439 1.79 -27.02 -10.56
N GLU A 440 2.33 -28.09 -9.97
CA GLU A 440 2.12 -28.48 -8.59
C GLU A 440 2.72 -27.44 -7.62
N ALA A 441 3.96 -27.05 -7.86
CA ALA A 441 4.65 -26.05 -7.04
C ALA A 441 4.00 -24.66 -7.18
N ALA A 442 3.50 -24.32 -8.38
CA ALA A 442 2.73 -23.09 -8.59
C ALA A 442 1.39 -23.10 -7.82
N GLN A 443 0.69 -24.23 -7.77
CA GLN A 443 -0.54 -24.38 -7.00
C GLN A 443 -0.29 -24.24 -5.49
N ILE A 444 0.79 -24.85 -4.97
CA ILE A 444 1.19 -24.69 -3.56
C ILE A 444 1.48 -23.21 -3.25
N ALA A 445 2.25 -22.53 -4.11
CA ALA A 445 2.56 -21.10 -3.94
C ALA A 445 1.30 -20.21 -3.99
N LEU A 446 0.34 -20.56 -4.86
CA LEU A 446 -0.96 -19.89 -4.94
C LEU A 446 -1.73 -20.02 -3.62
N TYR A 447 -1.83 -21.23 -3.07
CA TYR A 447 -2.52 -21.50 -1.80
C TYR A 447 -1.79 -20.92 -0.58
N MET A 448 -0.47 -20.77 -0.62
CA MET A 448 0.26 -19.96 0.37
C MET A 448 -0.18 -18.50 0.34
N GLY A 449 -0.41 -17.94 -0.85
CA GLY A 449 -1.01 -16.61 -1.01
C GLY A 449 -2.43 -16.52 -0.45
N TYR A 450 -3.26 -17.55 -0.66
CA TYR A 450 -4.58 -17.62 -0.04
C TYR A 450 -4.51 -17.69 1.48
N ALA A 451 -3.59 -18.49 2.03
CA ALA A 451 -3.37 -18.56 3.47
C ALA A 451 -3.00 -17.19 4.04
N PHE A 452 -2.08 -16.46 3.41
CA PHE A 452 -1.76 -15.07 3.78
C PHE A 452 -3.02 -14.18 3.82
N ARG A 453 -3.84 -14.22 2.76
CA ARG A 453 -5.10 -13.46 2.75
C ARG A 453 -6.03 -13.90 3.88
N ALA A 454 -6.11 -15.20 4.14
CA ALA A 454 -6.93 -15.80 5.19
C ALA A 454 -6.42 -15.53 6.62
N PHE A 455 -5.18 -15.10 6.82
CA PHE A 455 -4.73 -14.59 8.13
C PHE A 455 -5.33 -13.22 8.45
N ASN A 456 -5.64 -12.43 7.44
CA ASN A 456 -6.36 -11.19 7.63
C ASN A 456 -7.84 -11.50 7.82
N SER A 457 -8.48 -10.77 8.75
CA SER A 457 -9.91 -10.87 9.06
C SER A 457 -10.82 -10.84 7.83
N HIS A 458 -10.54 -9.98 6.84
CA HIS A 458 -11.36 -9.86 5.64
C HIS A 458 -11.25 -11.11 4.75
N GLY A 459 -10.16 -11.87 4.83
CA GLY A 459 -9.95 -13.09 4.06
C GLY A 459 -11.02 -14.16 4.31
N ARG A 460 -11.57 -14.22 5.53
CA ARG A 460 -12.66 -15.14 5.90
C ARG A 460 -13.93 -14.77 5.14
N ALA A 461 -14.25 -13.47 5.10
CA ALA A 461 -15.36 -12.97 4.30
C ALA A 461 -15.15 -13.28 2.82
N LEU A 462 -13.96 -13.04 2.27
CA LEU A 462 -13.68 -13.23 0.85
C LEU A 462 -13.90 -14.68 0.39
N PHE A 463 -13.42 -15.67 1.15
CA PHE A 463 -13.60 -17.08 0.77
C PHE A 463 -15.05 -17.52 0.94
N THR A 464 -15.74 -17.15 2.02
CA THR A 464 -17.19 -17.38 2.14
C THR A 464 -17.97 -16.79 0.97
N LEU A 465 -17.68 -15.52 0.63
CA LEU A 465 -18.36 -14.81 -0.44
C LEU A 465 -17.98 -15.37 -1.83
N ALA A 466 -16.81 -15.97 -2.00
CA ALA A 466 -16.43 -16.62 -3.24
C ALA A 466 -17.30 -17.86 -3.52
N HIS A 467 -17.65 -18.66 -2.50
CA HIS A 467 -18.64 -19.74 -2.65
C HIS A 467 -19.99 -19.19 -3.10
N ARG A 468 -20.43 -18.08 -2.50
CA ARG A 468 -21.68 -17.41 -2.90
C ARG A 468 -21.61 -16.84 -4.31
N ALA A 469 -20.46 -16.28 -4.71
CA ALA A 469 -20.27 -15.68 -6.03
C ALA A 469 -20.35 -16.71 -7.16
N MET A 470 -19.98 -17.96 -6.87
CA MET A 470 -19.99 -19.09 -7.80
C MET A 470 -21.18 -20.03 -7.56
N ALA A 471 -22.15 -19.65 -6.73
CA ALA A 471 -23.28 -20.50 -6.40
C ALA A 471 -24.07 -20.90 -7.67
N GLY A 472 -24.29 -22.21 -7.85
CA GLY A 472 -24.92 -22.77 -9.05
C GLY A 472 -23.97 -23.00 -10.22
N LEU A 473 -22.66 -22.75 -10.05
CA LEU A 473 -21.61 -23.06 -11.00
C LEU A 473 -20.66 -24.09 -10.39
N ASP A 474 -19.87 -24.74 -11.25
CA ASP A 474 -18.81 -25.64 -10.81
C ASP A 474 -17.57 -24.84 -10.39
N GLU A 475 -17.32 -24.75 -9.09
CA GLU A 475 -16.16 -24.02 -8.53
C GLU A 475 -14.82 -24.54 -9.05
N SER A 476 -14.73 -25.79 -9.48
CA SER A 476 -13.48 -26.37 -10.00
C SER A 476 -13.02 -25.73 -11.31
N GLN A 477 -13.93 -25.06 -12.02
CA GLN A 477 -13.62 -24.33 -13.26
C GLN A 477 -12.99 -22.96 -13.02
N PHE A 478 -12.96 -22.47 -11.77
CA PHE A 478 -12.51 -21.12 -11.46
C PHE A 478 -11.14 -21.10 -10.80
N MET A 479 -10.29 -20.22 -11.30
CA MET A 479 -9.09 -19.78 -10.62
C MET A 479 -9.37 -18.50 -9.83
N LEU A 480 -9.12 -18.53 -8.53
CA LEU A 480 -9.26 -17.36 -7.67
C LEU A 480 -7.99 -16.50 -7.74
N THR A 481 -8.14 -15.24 -8.14
CA THR A 481 -7.04 -14.29 -8.19
C THR A 481 -7.35 -13.09 -7.32
N ASP A 482 -6.43 -12.74 -6.43
CA ASP A 482 -6.57 -11.55 -5.59
C ASP A 482 -6.69 -10.29 -6.47
N GLY A 483 -7.68 -9.43 -6.16
CA GLY A 483 -7.96 -8.23 -6.94
C GLY A 483 -6.76 -7.29 -7.03
N GLU A 484 -5.89 -7.29 -6.02
CA GLU A 484 -4.63 -6.55 -6.02
C GLU A 484 -3.66 -7.03 -7.11
N ARG A 485 -3.66 -8.35 -7.39
CA ARG A 485 -2.85 -8.94 -8.46
C ARG A 485 -3.42 -8.58 -9.83
N ILE A 486 -4.74 -8.54 -9.98
CA ILE A 486 -5.39 -8.03 -11.20
C ILE A 486 -4.99 -6.58 -11.47
N CYS A 487 -5.01 -5.71 -10.44
CA CYS A 487 -4.57 -4.32 -10.58
C CYS A 487 -3.11 -4.21 -11.01
N SER A 488 -2.23 -5.02 -10.40
CA SER A 488 -0.82 -5.06 -10.75
C SER A 488 -0.60 -5.41 -12.22
N THR A 489 -1.29 -6.42 -12.75
CA THR A 489 -1.17 -6.84 -14.15
C THR A 489 -1.84 -5.84 -15.11
N ALA A 490 -3.04 -5.37 -14.80
CA ALA A 490 -3.84 -4.55 -15.71
C ALA A 490 -3.43 -3.08 -15.77
N MET A 491 -2.94 -2.51 -14.65
CA MET A 491 -2.64 -1.08 -14.52
C MET A 491 -1.18 -0.79 -14.21
N GLY A 492 -0.37 -1.81 -13.94
CA GLY A 492 1.07 -1.66 -13.72
C GLY A 492 1.45 -1.29 -12.29
N TRP A 493 0.51 -1.12 -11.36
CA TRP A 493 0.82 -0.80 -9.97
C TRP A 493 -0.23 -1.36 -9.01
N ASN A 494 0.26 -1.82 -7.85
CA ASN A 494 -0.52 -2.16 -6.68
C ASN A 494 0.37 -1.99 -5.44
N PHE A 495 -0.24 -1.51 -4.36
CA PHE A 495 0.38 -1.39 -3.05
C PHE A 495 -0.61 -1.78 -1.95
N GLY A 496 -1.30 -2.92 -2.12
CA GLY A 496 -2.38 -3.30 -1.22
C GLY A 496 -3.62 -2.42 -1.37
N ASP A 497 -3.75 -1.67 -2.46
CA ASP A 497 -4.87 -0.74 -2.63
C ASP A 497 -6.01 -1.40 -3.39
N GLY A 498 -6.87 -2.12 -2.66
CA GLY A 498 -8.08 -2.69 -3.24
C GLY A 498 -9.08 -1.64 -3.74
N HIS A 499 -8.86 -0.35 -3.46
CA HIS A 499 -9.63 0.73 -4.05
C HIS A 499 -9.41 0.83 -5.58
N LEU A 500 -8.34 0.23 -6.11
CA LEU A 500 -8.09 0.10 -7.54
C LEU A 500 -8.83 -1.09 -8.17
N SER A 501 -9.15 -2.13 -7.38
CA SER A 501 -9.91 -3.30 -7.83
C SER A 501 -11.40 -3.04 -7.60
N ASN A 502 -11.97 -2.19 -8.46
CA ASN A 502 -13.31 -1.64 -8.31
C ASN A 502 -14.13 -1.83 -9.60
N GLU A 503 -15.37 -1.37 -9.59
CA GLU A 503 -16.29 -1.43 -10.71
C GLU A 503 -15.78 -0.73 -11.98
N GLN A 504 -14.91 0.29 -11.85
CA GLN A 504 -14.28 0.95 -12.99
C GLN A 504 -13.28 0.04 -13.69
N LEU A 505 -12.48 -0.74 -12.93
CA LEU A 505 -11.59 -1.76 -13.50
C LEU A 505 -12.41 -2.86 -14.18
N ILE A 506 -13.48 -3.31 -13.53
CA ILE A 506 -14.36 -4.36 -14.06
C ILE A 506 -14.95 -3.94 -15.39
N ALA A 507 -15.54 -2.75 -15.47
CA ALA A 507 -16.10 -2.22 -16.71
C ALA A 507 -15.03 -2.06 -17.82
N SER A 508 -13.84 -1.60 -17.44
CA SER A 508 -12.71 -1.46 -18.37
C SER A 508 -12.26 -2.81 -18.94
N LEU A 509 -12.17 -3.85 -18.10
CA LEU A 509 -11.80 -5.19 -18.55
C LEU A 509 -12.93 -5.85 -19.35
N GLN A 510 -14.19 -5.72 -18.94
CA GLN A 510 -15.33 -6.21 -19.72
C GLN A 510 -15.36 -5.60 -21.12
N LYS A 511 -15.15 -4.29 -21.25
CA LYS A 511 -15.10 -3.59 -22.55
C LYS A 511 -14.01 -4.12 -23.49
N ARG A 512 -12.90 -4.64 -22.95
CA ARG A 512 -11.76 -5.14 -23.73
C ARG A 512 -11.89 -6.62 -24.04
N CYS A 513 -12.32 -7.39 -23.05
CA CYS A 513 -12.27 -8.85 -23.10
C CYS A 513 -13.59 -9.47 -23.55
N GLY A 514 -14.72 -8.76 -23.43
CA GLY A 514 -16.04 -9.30 -23.77
C GLY A 514 -16.33 -10.60 -23.01
N PHE A 515 -16.24 -10.57 -21.68
CA PHE A 515 -16.56 -11.76 -20.88
C PHE A 515 -18.04 -12.12 -21.07
N GLU A 516 -18.31 -13.41 -21.04
CA GLU A 516 -19.64 -14.00 -21.07
C GLU A 516 -20.18 -14.16 -19.64
N PRO A 517 -21.52 -14.22 -19.48
CA PRO A 517 -22.12 -14.42 -18.16
C PRO A 517 -21.54 -15.63 -17.44
N GLY A 518 -21.06 -15.42 -16.22
CA GLY A 518 -20.44 -16.46 -15.40
C GLY A 518 -18.97 -16.75 -15.65
N GLU A 519 -18.32 -16.19 -16.67
CA GLU A 519 -16.88 -16.38 -16.89
C GLU A 519 -16.01 -15.72 -15.81
N VAL A 520 -16.46 -14.57 -15.29
CA VAL A 520 -15.76 -13.79 -14.26
C VAL A 520 -16.73 -13.39 -13.15
N ARG A 521 -16.59 -14.05 -11.99
CA ARG A 521 -17.33 -13.73 -10.76
C ARG A 521 -16.41 -13.01 -9.78
N ILE A 522 -16.84 -11.88 -9.26
CA ILE A 522 -15.97 -10.98 -8.47
C ILE A 522 -16.63 -10.73 -7.12
N VAL A 523 -15.83 -10.91 -6.07
CA VAL A 523 -16.16 -10.51 -4.71
C VAL A 523 -15.44 -9.19 -4.44
N LEU A 524 -16.20 -8.16 -4.06
CA LEU A 524 -15.65 -6.89 -3.55
C LEU A 524 -16.09 -6.71 -2.10
N VAL A 525 -15.15 -6.51 -1.19
CA VAL A 525 -15.39 -6.21 0.23
C VAL A 525 -14.79 -4.85 0.56
N ASP A 526 -15.64 -3.91 0.95
CA ASP A 526 -15.20 -2.59 1.39
C ASP A 526 -14.51 -2.68 2.76
N ALA A 527 -13.54 -1.81 2.99
CA ALA A 527 -12.98 -1.62 4.31
C ALA A 527 -14.05 -1.16 5.31
N GLN A 528 -13.87 -1.54 6.59
CA GLN A 528 -14.73 -1.17 7.70
C GLN A 528 -14.65 0.35 7.98
N PRO A 529 -15.76 1.10 7.90
CA PRO A 529 -15.83 2.46 8.46
C PRO A 529 -15.57 2.43 9.97
N ILE A 530 -14.81 3.40 10.49
CA ILE A 530 -14.38 3.38 11.91
C ILE A 530 -15.55 3.37 12.92
N HIS A 531 -16.71 3.89 12.51
CA HIS A 531 -17.90 4.02 13.35
C HIS A 531 -18.91 2.87 13.19
N THR A 532 -18.64 1.88 12.34
CA THR A 532 -19.55 0.74 12.09
C THR A 532 -18.90 -0.57 12.50
N GLN A 533 -19.69 -1.62 12.76
CA GLN A 533 -19.19 -2.96 13.13
C GLN A 533 -19.34 -3.99 12.00
N THR A 534 -19.47 -3.52 10.77
CA THR A 534 -19.76 -4.33 9.58
C THR A 534 -18.92 -3.90 8.39
N GLN A 535 -18.59 -4.84 7.52
CA GLN A 535 -18.03 -4.58 6.20
C GLN A 535 -19.08 -4.84 5.12
N GLN A 536 -19.19 -3.93 4.16
CA GLN A 536 -20.09 -4.08 3.04
C GLN A 536 -19.44 -4.95 1.96
N TYR A 537 -20.23 -5.76 1.27
CA TYR A 537 -19.77 -6.53 0.12
C TYR A 537 -20.70 -6.38 -1.09
N ARG A 538 -20.13 -6.62 -2.28
CA ARG A 538 -20.84 -6.76 -3.55
C ARG A 538 -20.32 -7.99 -4.28
N LEU A 539 -21.22 -8.72 -4.91
CA LEU A 539 -20.91 -9.80 -5.84
C LEU A 539 -21.27 -9.34 -7.25
N ILE A 540 -20.31 -9.45 -8.15
CA ILE A 540 -20.39 -8.90 -9.51
C ILE A 540 -20.08 -10.00 -10.50
N ASP A 541 -20.87 -10.07 -11.56
CA ASP A 541 -20.52 -10.72 -12.81
C ASP A 541 -19.90 -9.65 -13.72
N ALA A 542 -18.73 -9.88 -14.29
CA ALA A 542 -18.12 -8.87 -15.15
C ALA A 542 -18.97 -8.54 -16.40
N ALA A 543 -19.77 -9.50 -16.88
CA ALA A 543 -20.65 -9.34 -18.03
C ALA A 543 -22.00 -8.71 -17.66
N THR A 544 -22.65 -9.19 -16.59
CA THR A 544 -24.04 -8.82 -16.26
C THR A 544 -24.15 -7.80 -15.10
N GLY A 545 -23.05 -7.49 -14.42
CA GLY A 545 -22.97 -6.50 -13.35
C GLY A 545 -23.23 -7.05 -11.93
N GLU A 546 -23.52 -6.15 -11.00
CA GLU A 546 -23.82 -6.48 -9.60
C GLU A 546 -25.10 -7.33 -9.50
N PHE A 547 -25.01 -8.50 -8.84
CA PHE A 547 -26.14 -9.41 -8.65
C PHE A 547 -26.48 -9.70 -7.19
N GLU A 548 -25.60 -9.37 -6.24
CA GLU A 548 -25.87 -9.45 -4.81
C GLU A 548 -25.07 -8.37 -4.06
N ARG A 549 -25.66 -7.79 -3.01
CA ARG A 549 -24.93 -6.99 -2.03
C ARG A 549 -25.48 -7.18 -0.63
N GLY A 550 -24.64 -6.90 0.36
CA GLY A 550 -24.96 -7.06 1.76
C GLY A 550 -23.80 -6.68 2.67
N HIS A 551 -23.80 -7.24 3.88
CA HIS A 551 -22.72 -7.02 4.83
C HIS A 551 -22.36 -8.26 5.66
N VAL A 552 -21.14 -8.25 6.19
CA VAL A 552 -20.64 -9.20 7.20
C VAL A 552 -20.30 -8.45 8.49
N ARG A 553 -20.47 -9.08 9.65
CA ARG A 553 -20.09 -8.46 10.94
C ARG A 553 -18.63 -8.73 11.24
N VAL A 554 -17.88 -7.70 11.63
CA VAL A 554 -16.46 -7.85 11.98
C VAL A 554 -16.26 -8.80 13.15
N ALA A 555 -17.20 -8.82 14.10
CA ALA A 555 -17.19 -9.77 15.22
C ALA A 555 -17.15 -11.24 14.77
N ASP A 556 -17.84 -11.58 13.68
CA ASP A 556 -17.87 -12.95 13.15
C ASP A 556 -16.58 -13.31 12.38
N LEU A 557 -15.84 -12.31 11.87
CA LEU A 557 -14.60 -12.51 11.13
C LEU A 557 -13.39 -12.76 12.04
N VAL A 558 -13.36 -12.10 13.20
CA VAL A 558 -12.20 -12.09 14.10
C VAL A 558 -12.17 -13.25 15.08
N THR A 559 -13.25 -14.02 15.20
CA THR A 559 -13.32 -15.18 16.10
C THR A 559 -13.06 -16.51 15.38
N ARG A 560 -12.73 -16.48 14.09
CA ARG A 560 -12.63 -17.66 13.21
C ARG A 560 -11.20 -18.02 12.84
N GLN A 561 -11.01 -19.28 12.46
CA GLN A 561 -9.75 -19.78 11.93
C GLN A 561 -9.50 -19.25 10.51
N PRO A 562 -8.23 -19.18 10.06
CA PRO A 562 -7.91 -18.76 8.70
C PRO A 562 -8.60 -19.58 7.60
N TRP A 563 -8.81 -20.88 7.82
CA TRP A 563 -9.46 -21.79 6.86
C TRP A 563 -10.99 -21.88 7.03
N ASP A 564 -11.60 -21.05 7.87
CA ASP A 564 -13.05 -21.01 7.99
C ASP A 564 -13.66 -20.09 6.93
N ASP A 565 -14.42 -20.68 6.02
CA ASP A 565 -15.12 -20.02 4.92
C ASP A 565 -16.65 -20.10 5.06
N THR A 566 -17.16 -20.17 6.31
CA THR A 566 -18.60 -20.23 6.62
C THR A 566 -19.14 -19.01 7.39
N VAL A 567 -18.56 -17.83 7.16
CA VAL A 567 -18.96 -16.59 7.84
C VAL A 567 -20.46 -16.29 7.61
N PRO A 568 -21.23 -15.92 8.65
CA PRO A 568 -22.59 -15.44 8.47
C PRO A 568 -22.65 -14.18 7.60
N VAL A 569 -23.50 -14.22 6.56
CA VAL A 569 -23.68 -13.12 5.60
C VAL A 569 -25.10 -12.60 5.70
N THR A 570 -25.26 -11.27 5.78
CA THR A 570 -26.58 -10.62 5.70
C THR A 570 -26.73 -10.00 4.32
N VAL A 571 -27.64 -10.56 3.52
CA VAL A 571 -27.98 -10.04 2.20
C VAL A 571 -28.96 -8.89 2.36
N THR A 572 -28.67 -7.75 1.74
CA THR A 572 -29.59 -6.59 1.73
C THR A 572 -30.27 -6.41 0.38
N TRP A 573 -29.70 -6.98 -0.68
CA TRP A 573 -30.27 -6.96 -2.02
C TRP A 573 -29.73 -8.09 -2.90
N THR A 574 -30.57 -8.60 -3.79
CA THR A 574 -30.22 -9.58 -4.83
C THR A 574 -30.95 -9.23 -6.13
N ALA A 575 -30.28 -9.39 -7.27
CA ALA A 575 -30.89 -9.20 -8.58
C ALA A 575 -32.00 -10.24 -8.83
N SER A 576 -33.17 -9.76 -9.28
CA SER A 576 -34.25 -10.63 -9.72
C SER A 576 -33.88 -11.39 -10.99
N SER A 577 -34.61 -12.46 -11.32
CA SER A 577 -34.42 -13.20 -12.58
C SER A 577 -34.68 -12.32 -13.81
N ALA A 578 -35.57 -11.32 -13.71
CA ALA A 578 -35.83 -10.35 -14.77
C ALA A 578 -34.67 -9.36 -14.98
N ASP A 579 -34.01 -8.92 -13.90
CA ASP A 579 -32.87 -7.99 -13.97
C ASP A 579 -31.62 -8.61 -14.62
N ARG A 580 -31.50 -9.95 -14.61
CA ARG A 580 -30.37 -10.68 -15.21
C ARG A 580 -30.49 -10.90 -16.71
N GLN A 581 -31.69 -10.75 -17.29
CA GLN A 581 -31.94 -10.93 -18.72
C GLN A 581 -31.99 -9.60 -19.49
N SER A 582 -32.14 -8.47 -18.79
CA SER A 582 -32.30 -7.14 -19.41
C SER A 582 -31.01 -6.32 -19.50
N ARG A 583 -29.86 -6.89 -19.14
CA ARG A 583 -28.53 -6.25 -19.13
C ARG A 583 -27.54 -7.17 -19.79
#